data_AF-A0A1V3JR81-F1
#
_entry.id   AF-A0A1V3JR81-F1
#
_cell.length_a   1.000
_cell.length_b   1.000
_cell.length_c   1.000
_cell.angle_alpha   90.00
_cell.angle_beta   90.00
_cell.angle_gamma   90.00
#
_symmetry.space_group_name_H-M   'P 1'
#
loop_
_entity.id
_entity.type
_entity.pdbx_description
1 polymer ?
#
loop_
_entity_poly.entity_id
_entity_poly.type
_entity_poly.pdbx_seq_one_letter_code
_entity_poly.pdbx_strand_id
1 'polypeptide(L)' 'MNKLNPAGCLKSAGKWRDKYHRYRTKWEYFKRQNNETAANAIYHKMVMALDNVSYLTKKAEELAH' A
#
# COMPACT_ATOMS: atom_id res chain seq x y z
N MET A 1 5.89 -24.97 2.49
CA MET A 1 5.66 -23.64 3.11
C MET A 1 6.58 -22.64 2.44
N ASN A 2 6.06 -21.60 1.78
CA ASN A 2 6.88 -20.51 1.25
C ASN A 2 7.48 -19.76 2.44
N LYS A 3 8.77 -19.98 2.74
CA LYS A 3 9.51 -19.21 3.74
C LYS A 3 9.45 -17.74 3.33
N LEU A 4 8.93 -16.90 4.23
CA LEU A 4 9.11 -15.45 4.12
C LEU A 4 10.62 -15.18 4.10
N ASN A 5 11.10 -14.53 3.04
CA ASN A 5 12.48 -14.09 2.92
C ASN A 5 12.49 -12.59 2.60
N PRO A 6 13.60 -11.88 2.88
CA PRO A 6 13.66 -10.43 2.69
C PRO A 6 13.24 -9.99 1.28
N ALA A 7 13.68 -10.69 0.24
CA ALA A 7 13.34 -10.40 -1.15
C ALA A 7 11.83 -10.51 -1.44
N GLY A 8 11.15 -11.51 -0.87
CA GLY A 8 9.71 -11.72 -1.00
C GLY A 8 8.90 -10.63 -0.29
N CYS A 9 9.36 -10.18 0.87
CA CYS A 9 8.80 -9.05 1.61
C CYS A 9 8.93 -7.76 0.80
N LEU A 10 10.12 -7.43 0.31
CA LEU A 10 10.35 -6.23 -0.52
C LEU A 10 9.57 -6.26 -1.84
N LYS A 11 9.49 -7.41 -2.52
CA LYS A 11 8.66 -7.58 -3.72
C LYS A 11 7.18 -7.33 -3.43
N SER A 12 6.69 -7.79 -2.28
CA SER A 12 5.31 -7.56 -1.86
C SER A 12 5.07 -6.11 -1.46
N ALA A 13 6.04 -5.45 -0.81
CA ALA A 13 5.99 -4.02 -0.50
C ALA A 13 5.89 -3.19 -1.79
N GLY A 14 6.65 -3.53 -2.83
CA GLY A 14 6.54 -2.91 -4.16
C GLY A 14 5.10 -2.98 -4.72
N LYS A 15 4.47 -4.15 -4.68
CA LYS A 15 3.07 -4.31 -5.13
C LYS A 15 2.08 -3.44 -4.35
N TRP A 16 2.29 -3.27 -3.04
CA TRP A 16 1.46 -2.40 -2.21
C TRP A 16 1.70 -0.92 -2.51
N ARG A 17 2.94 -0.52 -2.81
CA ARG A 17 3.26 0.82 -3.29
C ARG A 17 2.54 1.13 -4.62
N ASP A 18 2.51 0.18 -5.56
CA ASP A 18 1.77 0.34 -6.82
C ASP A 18 0.25 0.44 -6.60
N LYS A 19 -0.29 -0.28 -5.61
CA LYS A 19 -1.70 -0.13 -5.20
C LYS A 19 -1.95 1.24 -4.61
N TYR A 20 -1.07 1.74 -3.74
CA TYR A 20 -1.18 3.09 -3.19
C TYR A 20 -1.27 4.15 -4.29
N HIS A 21 -0.39 4.10 -5.29
CA HIS A 21 -0.43 5.04 -6.42
C HIS A 21 -1.75 4.97 -7.19
N ARG A 22 -2.26 3.76 -7.47
CA ARG A 22 -3.57 3.60 -8.12
C ARG A 22 -4.72 4.15 -7.28
N TYR A 23 -4.69 3.92 -5.96
CA TYR A 23 -5.69 4.50 -5.06
C TYR A 23 -5.59 6.02 -5.01
N ARG A 24 -4.38 6.59 -4.98
CA ARG A 24 -4.18 8.04 -5.03
C ARG A 24 -4.81 8.66 -6.28
N THR A 25 -4.56 8.12 -7.47
CA THR A 25 -5.18 8.62 -8.71
C THR A 25 -6.71 8.57 -8.64
N LYS A 26 -7.27 7.49 -8.08
CA LYS A 26 -8.73 7.36 -7.93
C LYS A 26 -9.31 8.30 -6.87
N TRP A 27 -8.58 8.55 -5.79
CA TRP A 27 -8.94 9.53 -4.77
C TRP A 27 -8.98 10.94 -5.37
N GLU A 28 -7.93 11.33 -6.11
CA GLU A 28 -7.85 12.62 -6.80
C GLU A 28 -9.01 12.79 -7.80
N TYR A 29 -9.36 11.72 -8.53
CA TYR A 29 -10.53 11.71 -9.42
C TYR A 29 -11.84 12.02 -8.67
N PHE A 30 -12.11 11.36 -7.53
CA PHE A 30 -13.32 11.62 -6.76
C PHE A 30 -13.33 13.00 -6.11
N LYS A 31 -12.17 13.50 -5.65
CA LYS A 31 -12.04 14.86 -5.13
C LYS A 31 -12.38 15.91 -6.19
N ARG A 32 -11.96 15.72 -7.44
CA ARG A 32 -12.32 16.62 -8.56
C ARG A 32 -13.83 16.62 -8.86
N GLN A 33 -14.55 15.56 -8.49
CA GLN A 33 -15.99 15.45 -8.64
C GLN A 33 -16.78 15.92 -7.41
N ASN A 34 -16.11 16.44 -6.37
CA ASN A 34 -16.72 16.72 -5.06
C ASN A 34 -17.42 15.51 -4.43
N ASN A 35 -17.03 14.28 -4.79
CA ASN A 35 -17.59 13.06 -4.23
C ASN A 35 -16.80 12.63 -2.99
N GLU A 36 -17.06 13.30 -1.87
CA GLU A 36 -16.33 13.07 -0.61
C GLU A 36 -16.52 11.67 -0.05
N THR A 37 -17.71 11.07 -0.19
CA THR A 37 -17.97 9.70 0.27
C THR A 37 -17.07 8.70 -0.43
N ALA A 38 -17.00 8.77 -1.77
CA ALA A 38 -16.14 7.89 -2.55
C ALA A 38 -14.66 8.21 -2.32
N ALA A 39 -14.29 9.49 -2.21
CA ALA A 39 -12.92 9.90 -1.89
C ALA A 39 -12.49 9.32 -0.54
N ASN A 40 -13.28 9.47 0.52
CA ASN A 40 -12.93 8.96 1.85
C ASN A 40 -12.77 7.43 1.86
N ALA A 41 -13.64 6.71 1.14
CA ALA A 41 -13.51 5.27 0.98
C ALA A 41 -12.19 4.85 0.28
N ILE A 42 -11.71 5.64 -0.69
CA ILE A 42 -10.41 5.39 -1.32
C ILE A 42 -9.25 5.81 -0.41
N TYR A 43 -9.40 6.87 0.37
CA TYR A 43 -8.39 7.32 1.32
C TYR A 43 -8.05 6.23 2.34
N HIS A 44 -9.04 5.55 2.91
CA HIS A 44 -8.79 4.40 3.78
C HIS A 44 -7.98 3.29 3.11
N LYS A 45 -8.20 3.04 1.81
CA LYS A 45 -7.43 2.06 1.04
C LYS A 45 -5.99 2.52 0.80
N MET A 46 -5.77 3.82 0.65
CA MET A 46 -4.42 4.40 0.57
C MET A 46 -3.65 4.19 1.88
N VAL A 47 -4.28 4.47 3.03
CA VAL A 47 -3.67 4.27 4.36
C VAL A 47 -3.27 2.81 4.55
N MET A 48 -4.20 1.87 4.32
CA MET A 48 -3.89 0.43 4.42
C MET A 48 -2.74 -0.01 3.50
N ALA A 49 -2.66 0.56 2.29
CA ALA A 49 -1.57 0.24 1.37
C ALA A 49 -0.22 0.72 1.93
N LEU A 50 -0.15 1.92 2.51
CA LEU A 50 1.06 2.42 3.17
C LEU A 50 1.43 1.59 4.40
N ASP A 51 0.46 1.22 5.24
CA ASP A 51 0.71 0.37 6.41
C ASP A 51 1.32 -0.97 6.00
N ASN A 52 0.83 -1.58 4.91
CA ASN A 52 1.40 -2.81 4.38
C ASN A 52 2.81 -2.62 3.83
N VAL A 53 3.11 -1.48 3.19
CA VAL A 53 4.49 -1.17 2.75
C VAL A 53 5.41 -1.07 3.95
N SER A 54 5.03 -0.30 4.99
CA SER A 54 5.81 -0.12 6.22
C SER A 54 6.03 -1.45 6.95
N TYR A 55 4.98 -2.26 7.10
CA TYR A 55 5.08 -3.57 7.73
C TYR A 55 6.04 -4.50 6.98
N LEU A 56 5.91 -4.60 5.65
CA LEU A 56 6.72 -5.53 4.85
C LEU A 56 8.18 -5.09 4.74
N THR A 57 8.45 -3.78 4.69
CA THR A 57 9.82 -3.26 4.69
C THR A 57 10.50 -3.54 6.01
N LYS A 58 9.86 -3.23 7.15
CA LYS A 58 10.36 -3.59 8.48
C LYS A 58 10.57 -5.10 8.64
N LYS A 59 9.63 -5.91 8.14
CA LYS A 59 9.77 -7.38 8.18
C LYS A 59 10.93 -7.88 7.34
N ALA A 60 11.22 -7.24 6.21
CA ALA A 60 12.39 -7.59 5.40
C ALA A 60 13.70 -7.30 6.13
N GLU A 61 13.78 -6.17 6.83
CA GLU A 61 14.92 -5.81 7.69
C GLU A 61 15.11 -6.82 8.81
N GLU A 62 14.04 -7.17 9.55
CA GLU A 62 14.07 -8.20 10.60
C GLU A 62 14.54 -9.58 10.12
N LEU A 63 14.28 -9.93 8.85
CA LEU A 63 14.66 -11.22 8.27
C LEU A 63 16.07 -11.23 7.67
N ALA A 64 16.69 -10.05 7.51
CA ALA A 64 18.05 -9.91 6.98
C ALA A 64 19.12 -9.93 8.08
N HIS A 65 18.69 -9.83 9.35
CA HIS A 65 19.51 -9.90 10.56
C HIS A 65 19.29 -11.23 11.29
#